data_AF-A0A0S3TEW8-F1
#
_entry.id   AF-A0A0S3TEW8-F1
#
_cell.length_a   1.000
_cell.length_b   1.000
_cell.length_c   1.000
_cell.angle_alpha   90.00
_cell.angle_beta   90.00
_cell.angle_gamma   90.00
#
_symmetry.space_group_name_H-M   'P 1'
#
loop_
_entity.id
_entity.type
_entity.pdbx_description
1 polymer ?
#
loop_
_entity_poly.entity_id
_entity_poly.type
_entity_poly.pdbx_seq_one_letter_code
_entity_poly.pdbx_strand_id
1 'polypeptide(L)'
;MVDLLGRWGFLKEAEEFIDKIEVEPNAMIWANLLGACRIHGDEKRGQRAAKKLIELEPRNSSSYVLLSNLYAASGLWDEARSLRRTMMQKDIQKMPGCSWIVVGQITNLFVAGDKSHPSCDEISLALKHLTALIKDNTFHDFLG
;
A
#
# COMPACT_ATOMS: atom_id res chain seq x y z
N MET A 1 4.09 2.13 23.00
CA MET A 1 5.56 2.03 23.06
C MET A 1 6.17 1.81 21.68
N VAL A 2 5.81 0.73 20.98
CA VAL A 2 6.33 0.45 19.62
C VAL A 2 6.09 1.59 18.64
N ASP A 3 4.89 2.18 18.58
CA ASP A 3 4.61 3.35 17.71
C ASP A 3 5.51 4.56 18.04
N LEU A 4 5.73 4.84 19.33
CA LEU A 4 6.59 5.95 19.78
C LEU A 4 8.05 5.75 19.36
N LEU A 5 8.63 4.60 19.71
CA LEU A 5 10.01 4.24 19.36
C LEU A 5 10.19 4.21 17.84
N GLY A 6 9.23 3.61 17.14
CA GLY A 6 9.22 3.50 15.69
C GLY A 6 9.22 4.86 14.99
N ARG A 7 8.36 5.80 15.40
CA ARG A 7 8.34 7.15 14.80
C ARG A 7 9.64 7.92 14.99
N TRP A 8 10.35 7.66 16.09
CA TRP A 8 11.66 8.29 16.37
C TRP A 8 12.85 7.54 15.75
N GLY A 9 12.61 6.45 15.03
CA GLY A 9 13.68 5.70 14.33
C GLY A 9 14.41 4.70 15.23
N PHE A 10 13.99 4.53 16.48
CA PHE A 10 14.51 3.52 17.41
C PHE A 10 13.92 2.14 17.09
N LEU A 11 14.15 1.65 15.87
CA LEU A 11 13.53 0.43 15.35
C LEU A 11 14.02 -0.83 16.05
N LYS A 12 15.29 -0.85 16.48
CA LYS A 12 15.86 -1.98 17.21
C LYS A 12 15.22 -2.08 18.58
N GLU A 13 15.10 -0.97 19.30
CA GLU A 13 14.47 -0.88 20.60
C GLU A 13 12.97 -1.19 20.51
N ALA A 14 12.32 -0.78 19.42
CA ALA A 14 10.93 -1.14 19.16
C ALA A 14 10.75 -2.66 19.00
N GLU A 15 11.65 -3.32 18.26
CA GLU A 15 11.65 -4.79 18.10
C GLU A 15 11.99 -5.52 19.41
N GLU A 16 13.02 -5.08 20.13
CA GLU A 16 13.37 -5.64 21.44
C GLU A 16 12.26 -5.45 22.48
N PHE A 17 11.48 -4.37 22.38
CA PHE A 17 10.31 -4.18 23.22
C PHE A 17 9.24 -5.22 22.91
N ILE A 18 9.02 -5.57 21.64
CA ILE A 18 8.07 -6.62 21.23
C ILE A 18 8.49 -7.97 21.79
N ASP A 19 9.79 -8.30 21.71
CA ASP A 19 10.33 -9.57 22.22
C ASP A 19 10.20 -9.72 23.75
N LYS A 20 10.05 -8.61 24.48
CA LYS A 20 9.86 -8.58 25.94
C LYS A 20 8.40 -8.68 26.37
N ILE A 21 7.44 -8.64 25.44
CA ILE A 21 6.02 -8.76 25.78
C ILE A 21 5.75 -10.22 26.20
N GLU A 22 5.26 -10.44 27.42
CA GLU A 22 4.98 -11.78 27.96
C GLU A 22 3.80 -12.48 27.27
N VAL A 23 2.98 -11.72 26.54
CA VAL A 23 1.84 -12.20 25.75
C VAL A 23 2.11 -12.04 24.26
N GLU A 24 1.47 -12.90 23.46
CA GLU A 24 1.59 -12.84 22.00
C GLU A 24 1.26 -11.43 21.46
N PRO A 25 2.20 -10.75 20.78
CA PRO A 25 1.94 -9.42 20.25
C PRO A 25 0.90 -9.47 19.15
N ASN A 26 -0.14 -8.63 19.26
CA ASN A 26 -1.22 -8.59 18.28
C ASN A 26 -0.80 -7.91 16.96
N ALA A 27 -1.69 -7.98 15.95
CA ALA A 27 -1.42 -7.44 14.61
C ALA A 27 -1.08 -5.94 14.63
N MET A 28 -1.74 -5.15 15.49
CA MET A 28 -1.50 -3.71 15.58
C MET A 28 -0.05 -3.38 15.99
N ILE A 29 0.56 -4.18 16.87
CA ILE A 29 1.95 -3.99 17.29
C ILE A 29 2.89 -4.17 16.10
N TRP A 30 2.71 -5.24 15.33
CA TRP A 30 3.51 -5.51 14.13
C TRP A 30 3.26 -4.51 13.01
N ALA A 31 2.02 -4.02 12.84
CA ALA A 31 1.69 -2.96 11.90
C ALA A 31 2.42 -1.65 12.21
N ASN A 32 2.52 -1.29 13.49
CA ASN A 32 3.27 -0.11 13.92
C ASN A 32 4.77 -0.24 13.63
N LEU A 33 5.37 -1.40 13.92
CA LEU A 33 6.78 -1.65 13.59
C LEU A 33 7.01 -1.61 12.07
N LEU A 34 6.14 -2.25 11.27
CA LEU A 34 6.23 -2.25 9.82
C LEU A 34 6.12 -0.83 9.24
N GLY A 35 5.18 -0.04 9.72
CA GLY A 35 5.01 1.36 9.32
C GLY A 35 6.27 2.18 9.60
N ALA A 36 6.86 2.03 10.77
CA ALA A 36 8.11 2.68 11.14
C ALA A 36 9.30 2.22 10.27
N CYS A 37 9.44 0.91 10.03
CA CYS A 37 10.48 0.36 9.15
C CYS A 37 10.40 0.93 7.74
N ARG A 38 9.19 1.15 7.22
CA ARG A 38 8.97 1.76 5.90
C ARG A 38 9.39 3.23 5.88
N ILE A 39 9.11 3.99 6.93
CA ILE A 39 9.48 5.41 7.05
C ILE A 39 11.01 5.56 7.09
N HIS A 40 11.68 4.69 7.83
CA HIS A 40 13.12 4.78 8.10
C HIS A 40 13.99 3.89 7.19
N GLY A 41 13.39 3.16 6.25
CA GLY A 41 14.11 2.34 5.26
C GLY A 41 14.74 1.04 5.80
N ASP A 42 14.27 0.50 6.92
CA ASP A 42 14.78 -0.79 7.45
C ASP A 42 14.01 -1.97 6.85
N GLU A 43 14.47 -2.40 5.67
CA GLU A 43 13.84 -3.50 4.94
C GLU A 43 13.87 -4.82 5.71
N LYS A 44 14.93 -5.10 6.47
CA LYS A 44 15.10 -6.37 7.20
C LYS A 44 14.07 -6.51 8.32
N ARG A 45 13.89 -5.48 9.15
CA ARG A 45 12.85 -5.47 10.19
C ARG A 45 11.46 -5.40 9.57
N GLY A 46 11.29 -4.61 8.51
CA GLY A 46 10.05 -4.54 7.76
C GLY A 46 9.59 -5.91 7.26
N GLN A 47 10.48 -6.70 6.67
CA GLN A 47 10.15 -8.03 6.17
C GLN A 47 9.71 -8.98 7.30
N ARG A 48 10.37 -8.93 8.47
CA ARG A 48 9.96 -9.72 9.65
C ARG A 48 8.58 -9.32 10.15
N ALA A 49 8.35 -8.01 10.32
CA ALA A 49 7.06 -7.49 10.78
C ALA A 49 5.92 -7.85 9.81
N ALA A 50 6.15 -7.75 8.50
CA ALA A 50 5.16 -8.10 7.50
C ALA A 50 4.85 -9.61 7.47
N LYS A 51 5.85 -10.49 7.67
CA LYS A 51 5.62 -11.94 7.82
C LYS A 51 4.77 -12.25 9.05
N LYS A 52 5.05 -11.61 10.19
CA LYS A 52 4.25 -11.74 11.42
C LYS A 52 2.81 -11.28 11.23
N LEU A 53 2.59 -10.19 10.50
CA LEU A 53 1.24 -9.76 10.13
C LEU A 53 0.50 -10.77 9.25
N ILE A 54 1.19 -11.43 8.31
CA ILE A 54 0.59 -12.48 7.48
C ILE A 54 0.22 -13.70 8.33
N GLU A 55 1.02 -14.04 9.33
CA GLU A 55 0.72 -15.12 10.28
C GLU A 55 -0.54 -14.80 11.10
N LEU A 56 -0.66 -13.57 11.62
CA LEU A 56 -1.77 -13.14 12.46
C LEU A 56 -3.06 -12.84 11.67
N GLU A 57 -2.93 -12.26 10.49
CA GLU A 57 -4.05 -11.84 9.64
C GLU A 57 -3.89 -12.39 8.21
N PRO A 58 -4.00 -13.72 8.03
CA PRO A 58 -3.67 -14.38 6.76
C PRO A 58 -4.58 -14.00 5.60
N ARG A 59 -5.71 -13.34 5.85
CA ARG A 59 -6.66 -12.84 4.84
C ARG A 59 -6.47 -11.36 4.50
N ASN A 60 -5.65 -10.63 5.26
CA ASN A 60 -5.42 -9.21 5.02
C ASN A 60 -4.43 -9.02 3.86
N SER A 61 -4.92 -8.59 2.70
CA SER A 61 -4.09 -8.42 1.50
C SER A 61 -3.01 -7.34 1.63
N SER A 62 -3.19 -6.36 2.52
CA SER A 62 -2.23 -5.27 2.70
C SER A 62 -0.86 -5.75 3.17
N SER A 63 -0.80 -6.71 4.09
CA SER A 63 0.44 -7.29 4.62
C SER A 63 1.23 -8.03 3.53
N TYR A 64 0.53 -8.75 2.65
CA TYR A 64 1.16 -9.42 1.49
C TYR A 64 1.70 -8.40 0.48
N VAL A 65 0.93 -7.35 0.18
CA VAL A 65 1.37 -6.29 -0.74
C VAL A 65 2.60 -5.58 -0.18
N LEU A 66 2.62 -5.25 1.11
CA LEU A 66 3.76 -4.61 1.75
C LEU A 66 5.01 -5.52 1.73
N LEU A 67 4.87 -6.81 2.04
CA LEU A 67 6.00 -7.75 1.94
C LEU A 67 6.50 -7.92 0.49
N SER A 68 5.59 -7.96 -0.49
CA SER A 68 5.96 -8.02 -1.91
C SER A 68 6.77 -6.80 -2.34
N ASN A 69 6.38 -5.62 -1.87
CA ASN A 69 7.10 -4.37 -2.15
C ASN A 69 8.47 -4.34 -1.47
N LEU A 70 8.58 -4.81 -0.23
CA LEU A 70 9.86 -4.92 0.48
C LEU A 70 10.81 -5.88 -0.25
N TYR A 71 10.32 -7.03 -0.71
CA TYR A 71 11.12 -7.93 -1.53
C TYR A 71 11.58 -7.28 -2.84
N ALA A 72 10.70 -6.57 -3.55
CA ALA A 72 11.07 -5.85 -4.76
C ALA A 72 12.13 -4.76 -4.50
N ALA A 73 12.02 -4.01 -3.41
CA ALA A 73 12.98 -2.98 -3.01
C ALA A 73 14.37 -3.57 -2.70
N SER A 74 14.41 -4.75 -2.06
CA SER A 74 15.65 -5.48 -1.79
C SER A 74 16.18 -6.28 -3.00
N GLY A 75 15.57 -6.19 -4.18
CA GLY A 75 15.96 -6.96 -5.38
C GLY A 75 15.58 -8.45 -5.35
N LEU A 76 14.78 -8.86 -4.38
CA LEU A 76 14.29 -10.23 -4.15
C LEU A 76 13.05 -10.52 -5.01
N TRP A 77 13.23 -10.44 -6.34
CA TRP A 77 12.13 -10.53 -7.30
C TRP A 77 11.44 -11.91 -7.31
N ASP A 78 12.17 -12.98 -7.01
CA ASP A 78 11.63 -14.34 -6.96
C ASP A 78 10.70 -14.53 -5.75
N GLU A 79 11.07 -13.98 -4.61
CA GLU A 79 10.28 -13.96 -3.38
C GLU A 79 9.01 -13.13 -3.58
N ALA A 80 9.12 -11.97 -4.24
CA ALA A 80 7.97 -11.16 -4.61
C ALA A 80 7.02 -11.91 -5.55
N ARG A 81 7.53 -12.65 -6.54
CA ARG A 81 6.73 -13.49 -7.45
C ARG A 81 6.07 -14.65 -6.70
N SER A 82 6.82 -15.35 -5.86
CA SER A 82 6.31 -16.46 -5.05
C SER A 82 5.17 -16.00 -4.15
N LEU A 83 5.34 -14.86 -3.48
CA LEU A 83 4.31 -14.30 -2.61
C LEU A 83 3.04 -13.93 -3.38
N ARG A 84 3.14 -13.36 -4.59
CA ARG A 84 1.98 -13.10 -5.45
C ARG A 84 1.26 -14.39 -5.86
N ARG A 85 2.00 -15.48 -6.15
CA ARG A 85 1.39 -16.79 -6.41
C ARG A 85 0.64 -17.31 -5.18
N THR A 86 1.21 -17.17 -3.98
CA THR A 86 0.52 -17.53 -2.73
C THR A 86 -0.75 -16.71 -2.53
N MET A 87 -0.74 -15.41 -2.84
CA MET A 87 -1.95 -14.58 -2.80
C MET A 87 -3.03 -15.13 -3.72
N MET A 88 -2.69 -15.44 -4.98
CA MET A 88 -3.63 -16.02 -5.95
C MET A 88 -4.19 -17.36 -5.48
N GLN A 89 -3.35 -18.26 -4.96
CA GLN A 89 -3.77 -19.57 -4.46
C GLN A 89 -4.72 -19.47 -3.26
N LYS A 90 -4.59 -18.42 -2.44
CA LYS A 90 -5.43 -18.17 -1.27
C LYS A 90 -6.66 -17.29 -1.58
N ASP A 91 -6.85 -16.93 -2.85
CA ASP A 91 -7.85 -15.94 -3.30
C ASP A 91 -7.77 -14.61 -2.53
N ILE A 92 -6.54 -14.19 -2.23
CA ILE A 92 -6.24 -12.91 -1.59
C ILE A 92 -5.96 -11.91 -2.68
N GLN A 93 -6.92 -11.01 -2.89
CA GLN A 93 -6.77 -9.94 -3.86
C GLN A 93 -6.42 -8.63 -3.15
N LYS A 94 -5.47 -7.89 -3.71
CA LYS A 94 -5.29 -6.49 -3.33
C LYS A 94 -6.59 -5.78 -3.66
N MET A 95 -7.21 -5.12 -2.68
CA MET A 95 -8.35 -4.26 -2.99
C MET A 95 -7.90 -3.17 -3.97
N PRO A 96 -8.54 -3.05 -5.14
CA PRO A 96 -8.26 -1.94 -6.03
C PRO A 96 -8.57 -0.63 -5.30
N GLY A 97 -7.79 0.41 -5.59
CA GLY A 97 -8.13 1.75 -5.12
C GLY A 97 -9.48 2.15 -5.70
N CYS A 98 -10.32 2.81 -4.91
CA CYS A 98 -11.57 3.38 -5.40
C CYS A 98 -11.73 4.81 -4.92
N SER A 99 -12.39 5.61 -5.75
CA SER A 99 -12.88 6.94 -5.41
C SER A 99 -14.33 7.04 -5.85
N TRP A 100 -15.09 7.96 -5.27
CA TRP A 100 -16.47 8.20 -5.67
C TRP A 100 -16.80 9.68 -5.60
N ILE A 101 -17.77 10.09 -6.41
CA ILE A 101 -18.38 11.42 -6.34
C ILE A 101 -19.89 11.28 -6.34
N VAL A 102 -20.58 12.29 -5.81
CA VAL A 102 -22.04 12.36 -5.84
C VAL A 102 -22.43 13.53 -6.74
N VAL A 103 -23.25 13.23 -7.76
CA VAL A 103 -23.81 14.23 -8.67
C VAL A 103 -25.33 14.15 -8.57
N GLY A 104 -25.94 15.17 -7.97
CA GLY A 104 -27.35 15.13 -7.60
C GLY A 104 -27.60 14.03 -6.57
N GLN A 105 -28.43 13.04 -6.92
CA GLN A 105 -28.71 11.85 -6.09
C GLN A 105 -27.98 10.58 -6.56
N ILE A 106 -27.09 10.70 -7.55
CA ILE A 106 -26.37 9.55 -8.12
C ILE A 106 -24.94 9.50 -7.57
N THR A 107 -24.56 8.36 -6.99
CA THR A 107 -23.18 8.07 -6.61
C THR A 107 -22.46 7.41 -7.78
N ASN A 108 -21.41 8.04 -8.28
CA ASN A 108 -20.57 7.52 -9.35
C ASN A 108 -19.29 6.96 -8.72
N LEU A 109 -19.12 5.64 -8.81
CA LEU A 109 -17.97 4.91 -8.29
C LEU A 109 -16.91 4.75 -9.39
N PHE A 110 -15.65 4.99 -9.03
CA PHE A 110 -14.49 4.80 -9.89
C PHE A 110 -13.53 3.83 -9.21
N VAL A 111 -13.43 2.63 -9.76
CA VAL A 111 -12.50 1.60 -9.27
C VAL A 111 -11.28 1.55 -10.19
N ALA A 112 -10.08 1.50 -9.63
CA ALA A 112 -8.84 1.46 -10.40
C ALA A 112 -8.83 0.26 -11.36
N GLY A 113 -8.74 0.54 -12.67
CA GLY A 113 -8.76 -0.47 -13.72
C GLY A 113 -10.15 -0.93 -14.16
N ASP A 114 -11.21 -0.47 -13.50
CA ASP A 114 -12.59 -0.72 -13.91
C ASP A 114 -13.01 0.19 -15.08
N LYS A 115 -13.81 -0.38 -15.98
CA LYS A 115 -14.40 0.29 -17.15
C LYS A 115 -15.90 0.04 -17.27
N SER A 116 -16.53 -0.48 -16.22
CA SER A 116 -17.95 -0.84 -16.20
C SER A 116 -18.91 0.36 -16.16
N HIS A 117 -18.39 1.57 -15.86
CA HIS A 117 -19.20 2.78 -15.79
C HIS A 117 -19.87 3.08 -17.15
N PRO A 118 -21.19 3.36 -17.20
CA PRO A 118 -21.92 3.59 -18.46
C PRO A 118 -21.30 4.67 -19.35
N SER A 119 -20.79 5.74 -18.74
CA SER A 119 -20.10 6.84 -19.42
C SER A 119 -18.57 6.71 -19.46
N CYS A 120 -17.99 5.50 -19.32
CA CYS A 120 -16.54 5.31 -19.24
C CYS A 120 -15.78 5.94 -20.42
N ASP A 121 -16.32 5.84 -21.65
CA ASP A 121 -15.70 6.40 -22.85
C ASP A 121 -15.69 7.93 -22.85
N GLU A 122 -16.81 8.57 -22.46
CA GLU A 122 -16.92 10.02 -22.34
C GLU A 122 -15.98 10.58 -21.27
N ILE A 123 -15.94 9.92 -20.11
CA ILE A 123 -15.04 10.27 -19.00
C ILE A 123 -13.58 10.14 -19.44
N SER A 124 -13.25 9.06 -20.16
CA SER A 124 -11.90 8.84 -20.70
C SER A 124 -11.50 9.90 -21.73
N LEU A 125 -12.43 10.32 -22.59
CA LEU A 125 -12.20 11.38 -23.57
C LEU A 125 -11.99 12.73 -22.89
N ALA A 126 -12.81 13.08 -21.91
CA ALA A 126 -12.68 14.29 -21.12
C ALA A 126 -11.33 14.33 -20.38
N LEU A 127 -10.93 13.22 -19.73
CA LEU A 127 -9.63 13.10 -19.08
C LEU A 127 -8.47 13.29 -20.04
N LYS A 128 -8.53 12.73 -21.26
CA LYS A 128 -7.51 12.95 -22.30
C LYS A 128 -7.40 14.42 -22.70
N HIS A 129 -8.54 15.08 -22.93
CA HIS A 129 -8.58 16.49 -23.30
C HIS A 129 -8.02 17.38 -22.19
N LEU A 130 -8.44 17.19 -20.93
CA LEU A 130 -7.91 17.92 -19.78
C LEU A 130 -6.41 17.69 -19.59
N THR A 131 -5.94 16.45 -19.78
CA THR A 131 -4.50 16.14 -19.70
C THR A 131 -3.70 16.87 -20.78
N ALA A 132 -4.25 17.01 -21.99
CA ALA A 132 -3.62 17.79 -23.06
C ALA A 132 -3.56 19.28 -22.69
N LEU A 133 -4.68 19.87 -22.24
CA LEU A 133 -4.72 21.27 -21.81
C LEU A 133 -3.73 21.59 -20.68
N ILE A 134 -3.59 20.69 -19.69
CA ILE A 134 -2.64 20.87 -18.58
C ILE A 134 -1.19 20.84 -19.10
N LYS A 135 -0.89 19.97 -20.07
CA LYS A 135 0.44 19.90 -20.71
C LYS A 135 0.73 21.13 -21.56
N ASP A 136 -0.27 21.68 -22.24
CA ASP A 136 -0.10 22.85 -23.10
C ASP A 136 0.05 24.14 -22.26
N ASN A 137 -0.73 24.29 -21.18
CA ASN A 137 -0.62 25.44 -20.27
C ASN A 137 0.65 25.46 -19.41
N THR A 138 1.33 24.32 -19.22
CA THR A 138 2.61 24.29 -18.47
C THR A 138 3.79 24.85 -19.27
N PHE A 139 3.60 25.21 -20.56
CA PHE A 139 4.60 25.92 -21.37
C PHE A 139 4.45 27.44 -21.42
N HIS A 140 3.40 28.02 -20.84
CA HIS A 140 3.19 29.49 -20.87
C HIS A 140 3.59 30.25 -19.60
N ASP A 141 3.92 29.57 -18.50
CA ASP A 141 4.32 30.22 -17.24
C ASP A 141 5.86 30.31 -17.01
N PHE A 142 6.68 29.99 -18.01
CA PHE A 142 8.16 30.10 -17.92
C PHE A 142 8.82 31.07 -18.91
N LEU A 143 8.03 31.86 -19.64
CA LEU A 143 8.53 32.95 -20.50
C LEU A 143 7.67 34.21 -20.28
N GLY A 144 7.90 34.87 -19.15
CA GLY A 144 7.36 36.19 -18.81
C GLY A 144 8.30 36.90 -17.85
#